data_AF-A0ABD5WU18-F1
#
_entry.id   AF-A0ABD5WU18-F1
#
_cell.length_a   1.000
_cell.length_b   1.000
_cell.length_c   1.000
_cell.angle_alpha   90.00
_cell.angle_beta   90.00
_cell.angle_gamma   90.00
#
_symmetry.space_group_name_H-M   'P 1'
#
loop_
_entity.id
_entity.type
_entity.pdbx_description
1 polymer ?
#
loop_
_entity_poly.entity_id
_entity_poly.type
_entity_poly.pdbx_seq_one_letter_code
_entity_poly.pdbx_strand_id
1 'polypeptide(L)'
;MNVAEGPVKRLLQEQTYQVGLPVEQRQTNADGSAYTITDILTGYSDSAQETEGELDVTYVDRQPSDTPGEPGDTRDTAEVTARFADPAGNEYEVVLDHIVQPPFPPWETGGGVVTGTWLHGVTGTGTPLMPRLFNYGALWGVGALRVNGEMAATGRVIHFMSTENVRKADSYALALDEELPLSEDETYLGRPHHTHLFLPPIEATPEGPRPSPVPTAFELSDGETQPFVHYMWDEDTIEEVAVLGSGGGETTTDSE
;
A
#
# COMPACT_ATOMS: atom_id res chain seq x y z
N MET A 1 3.79 16.78 -10.90
CA MET A 1 4.39 17.75 -9.94
C MET A 1 3.88 19.19 -10.05
N ASN A 2 3.40 19.69 -11.21
CA ASN A 2 3.02 21.11 -11.36
C ASN A 2 1.69 21.53 -10.70
N VAL A 3 0.98 20.63 -10.02
CA VAL A 3 -0.32 20.91 -9.38
C VAL A 3 -0.30 20.78 -7.85
N ALA A 4 0.76 20.20 -7.27
CA ALA A 4 0.88 20.07 -5.82
C ALA A 4 1.37 21.39 -5.21
N GLU A 5 0.75 21.80 -4.10
CA GLU A 5 1.10 23.00 -3.36
C GLU A 5 1.40 22.68 -1.88
N GLY A 6 1.99 23.64 -1.18
CA GLY A 6 2.16 23.58 0.28
C GLY A 6 2.94 22.35 0.79
N PRO A 7 2.51 21.74 1.92
CA PRO A 7 3.15 20.58 2.55
C PRO A 7 3.27 19.37 1.62
N VAL A 8 2.24 19.14 0.81
CA VAL A 8 2.21 18.04 -0.17
C VAL A 8 3.32 18.19 -1.21
N LYS A 9 3.51 19.40 -1.74
CA LYS A 9 4.63 19.68 -2.67
C LYS A 9 5.98 19.40 -2.01
N ARG A 10 6.16 19.82 -0.76
CA ARG A 10 7.40 19.59 -0.01
C ARG A 10 7.66 18.10 0.19
N LEU A 11 6.64 17.34 0.59
CA LEU A 11 6.74 15.89 0.72
C LEU A 11 7.23 15.25 -0.59
N LEU A 12 6.63 15.60 -1.73
CA LEU A 12 7.01 15.05 -3.03
C LEU A 12 8.43 15.45 -3.49
N GLN A 13 8.95 16.57 -3.00
CA GLN A 13 10.34 16.99 -3.27
C GLN A 13 11.35 16.22 -2.40
N GLU A 14 10.96 15.83 -1.18
CA GLU A 14 11.80 15.11 -0.23
C GLU A 14 11.72 13.58 -0.42
N GLN A 15 10.56 13.07 -0.84
CA GLN A 15 10.28 11.66 -1.11
C GLN A 15 9.77 11.48 -2.54
N THR A 16 10.66 11.68 -3.50
CA THR A 16 10.36 11.63 -4.93
C THR A 16 9.72 10.31 -5.36
N TYR A 17 10.18 9.20 -4.79
CA TYR A 17 9.68 7.85 -5.05
C TYR A 17 8.18 7.64 -4.76
N GLN A 18 7.50 8.57 -4.08
CA GLN A 18 6.05 8.53 -3.92
C GLN A 18 5.30 8.70 -5.25
N VAL A 19 5.91 9.36 -6.24
CA VAL A 19 5.29 9.62 -7.56
C VAL A 19 6.20 9.22 -8.74
N GLY A 20 7.35 8.64 -8.46
CA GLY A 20 8.30 8.16 -9.46
C GLY A 20 9.74 8.22 -8.98
N LEU A 21 10.59 7.34 -9.49
CA LEU A 21 11.99 7.27 -9.09
C LEU A 21 12.86 8.14 -10.04
N PRO A 22 13.51 9.21 -9.57
CA PRO A 22 14.44 10.00 -10.39
C PRO A 22 15.55 9.14 -11.00
N VAL A 23 16.01 9.48 -12.21
CA VAL A 23 17.09 8.75 -12.91
C VAL A 23 18.37 8.69 -12.06
N GLU A 24 18.69 9.78 -11.37
CA GLU A 24 19.86 9.89 -10.49
C GLU A 24 19.82 8.95 -9.27
N GLN A 25 18.67 8.35 -8.96
CA GLN A 25 18.50 7.37 -7.87
C GLN A 25 18.41 5.93 -8.38
N ARG A 26 18.66 5.71 -9.68
CA ARG A 26 18.63 4.40 -10.34
C ARG A 26 20.06 4.01 -10.68
N GLN A 27 20.60 3.00 -10.02
CA GLN A 27 21.88 2.43 -10.41
C GLN A 27 21.76 1.68 -11.73
N THR A 28 22.87 1.56 -12.44
CA THR A 28 22.99 0.75 -13.65
C THR A 28 24.01 -0.35 -13.47
N ASN A 29 23.92 -1.37 -14.32
CA ASN A 29 24.99 -2.34 -14.51
C ASN A 29 26.29 -1.67 -15.02
N ALA A 30 27.39 -2.43 -15.01
CA ALA A 30 28.74 -1.89 -15.26
C ALA A 30 28.92 -1.22 -16.64
N ASP A 31 28.15 -1.61 -17.65
CA ASP A 31 28.19 -1.03 -18.99
C ASP A 31 27.08 0.02 -19.24
N GLY A 32 26.24 0.29 -18.24
CA GLY A 32 25.17 1.29 -18.31
C GLY A 32 23.99 0.90 -19.18
N SER A 33 23.89 -0.36 -19.61
CA SER A 33 22.83 -0.83 -20.52
C SER A 33 21.48 -1.09 -19.84
N ALA A 34 21.47 -1.31 -18.53
CA ALA A 34 20.26 -1.61 -17.76
C ALA A 34 20.29 -1.01 -16.36
N TYR A 35 19.13 -0.60 -15.87
CA TYR A 35 18.94 -0.27 -14.45
C TYR A 35 18.94 -1.54 -13.60
N THR A 36 19.44 -1.44 -12.36
CA THR A 36 19.62 -2.60 -11.47
C THR A 36 18.91 -2.42 -10.14
N ILE A 37 19.38 -1.50 -9.30
CA ILE A 37 18.85 -1.26 -7.95
C ILE A 37 18.66 0.24 -7.71
N THR A 38 17.82 0.58 -6.74
CA THR A 38 17.60 1.94 -6.29
C THR A 38 18.65 2.33 -5.26
N ASP A 39 19.08 3.60 -5.25
CA ASP A 39 19.99 4.15 -4.23
C ASP A 39 19.29 4.48 -2.90
N ILE A 40 17.97 4.31 -2.86
CA ILE A 40 17.12 4.58 -1.71
C ILE A 40 16.37 3.31 -1.33
N LEU A 41 16.09 3.16 -0.03
CA LEU A 41 15.18 2.12 0.44
C LEU A 41 13.74 2.46 0.02
N THR A 42 13.05 1.48 -0.56
CA THR A 42 11.65 1.59 -0.94
C THR A 42 10.88 0.36 -0.46
N GLY A 43 9.56 0.48 -0.34
CA GLY A 43 8.70 -0.66 -0.04
C GLY A 43 8.66 -1.71 -1.17
N TYR A 44 9.15 -1.40 -2.38
CA TYR A 44 8.91 -2.21 -3.58
C TYR A 44 10.07 -3.17 -3.89
N SER A 45 10.72 -3.69 -2.84
CA SER A 45 11.85 -4.61 -2.96
C SER A 45 11.41 -6.03 -3.33
N ASP A 46 12.33 -6.81 -3.90
CA ASP A 46 12.21 -8.27 -4.08
C ASP A 46 12.67 -9.06 -2.85
N SER A 47 13.34 -8.39 -1.90
CA SER A 47 13.83 -9.00 -0.67
C SER A 47 12.72 -9.06 0.38
N ALA A 48 12.28 -10.26 0.71
CA ALA A 48 11.30 -10.53 1.76
C ALA A 48 11.76 -11.66 2.69
N GLN A 49 11.20 -11.69 3.89
CA GLN A 49 11.37 -12.78 4.84
C GLN A 49 9.99 -13.17 5.38
N GLU A 50 9.73 -14.47 5.39
CA GLU A 50 8.48 -15.05 5.90
C GLU A 50 8.39 -14.87 7.41
N THR A 51 7.18 -14.61 7.89
CA THR A 51 6.85 -14.38 9.28
C THR A 51 5.34 -14.56 9.47
N GLU A 52 4.88 -14.57 10.72
CA GLU A 52 3.47 -14.78 11.07
C GLU A 52 2.71 -13.46 11.17
N GLY A 53 1.43 -13.49 10.78
CA GLY A 53 0.53 -12.35 10.86
C GLY A 53 -0.94 -12.75 10.74
N GLU A 54 -1.81 -11.87 11.22
CA GLU A 54 -3.26 -11.98 11.21
C GLU A 54 -3.84 -10.72 10.57
N LEU A 55 -4.82 -10.92 9.70
CA LEU A 55 -5.55 -9.87 9.02
C LEU A 55 -7.04 -10.18 9.00
N ASP A 56 -7.84 -9.17 9.31
CA ASP A 56 -9.25 -9.07 8.98
C ASP A 56 -9.49 -7.64 8.47
N VAL A 57 -9.95 -7.51 7.22
CA VAL A 57 -10.23 -6.22 6.61
C VAL A 57 -11.55 -6.25 5.85
N THR A 58 -12.40 -5.28 6.15
CA THR A 58 -13.65 -5.06 5.42
C THR A 58 -13.62 -3.69 4.76
N TYR A 59 -13.77 -3.66 3.44
CA TYR A 59 -13.83 -2.44 2.63
C TYR A 59 -15.28 -2.06 2.33
N VAL A 60 -15.65 -0.79 2.50
CA VAL A 60 -16.97 -0.28 2.15
C VAL A 60 -16.82 1.00 1.32
N ASP A 61 -16.86 0.83 0.00
CA ASP A 61 -16.89 1.90 -1.01
C ASP A 61 -18.32 2.44 -1.16
N ARG A 62 -18.52 3.72 -0.85
CA ARG A 62 -19.80 4.46 -0.96
C ARG A 62 -19.65 5.75 -1.75
N GLN A 63 -18.47 6.00 -2.31
CA GLN A 63 -18.16 7.19 -3.04
C GLN A 63 -17.28 6.83 -4.23
N PRO A 64 -17.78 6.94 -5.48
CA PRO A 64 -17.08 6.41 -6.64
C PRO A 64 -15.89 7.28 -7.12
N SER A 65 -15.61 8.40 -6.46
CA SER A 65 -14.64 9.39 -6.92
C SER A 65 -14.26 10.34 -5.79
N ASP A 66 -13.03 10.85 -5.81
CA ASP A 66 -12.59 11.88 -4.87
C ASP A 66 -13.46 13.15 -4.98
N THR A 67 -13.77 13.75 -3.84
CA THR A 67 -14.57 14.98 -3.75
C THR A 67 -13.76 16.11 -3.11
N PRO A 68 -13.98 17.39 -3.49
CA PRO A 68 -13.36 18.50 -2.79
C PRO A 68 -13.76 18.53 -1.31
N GLY A 69 -12.79 18.66 -0.41
CA GLY A 69 -13.02 18.70 1.03
C GLY A 69 -11.73 18.56 1.84
N GLU A 70 -11.88 18.41 3.15
CA GLU A 70 -10.80 17.96 4.02
C GLU A 70 -10.47 16.48 3.72
N PRO A 71 -9.24 16.00 3.99
CA PRO A 71 -8.86 14.62 3.65
C PRO A 71 -9.83 13.55 4.18
N GLY A 72 -10.42 13.76 5.36
CA GLY A 72 -11.39 12.82 5.96
C GLY A 72 -12.84 12.95 5.45
N ASP A 73 -13.15 13.85 4.52
CA ASP A 73 -14.53 14.12 4.05
C ASP A 73 -15.06 13.07 3.06
N THR A 74 -14.91 11.79 3.37
CA THR A 74 -15.38 10.67 2.56
C THR A 74 -16.58 9.96 3.19
N ARG A 75 -17.36 9.27 2.35
CA ARG A 75 -18.45 8.37 2.78
C ARG A 75 -17.99 6.94 2.95
N ASP A 76 -16.78 6.65 2.49
CA ASP A 76 -16.17 5.33 2.55
C ASP A 76 -15.80 4.99 3.98
N THR A 77 -15.84 3.69 4.28
CA THR A 77 -15.46 3.17 5.60
C THR A 77 -14.68 1.89 5.43
N ALA A 78 -13.83 1.58 6.41
CA ALA A 78 -13.24 0.25 6.52
C ALA A 78 -13.09 -0.13 7.99
N GLU A 79 -13.11 -1.44 8.24
CA GLU A 79 -12.72 -2.04 9.52
C GLU A 79 -11.46 -2.86 9.28
N VAL A 80 -10.47 -2.71 10.16
CA VAL A 80 -9.15 -3.35 10.02
C VAL A 80 -8.69 -3.90 11.36
N THR A 81 -8.38 -5.18 11.38
CA THR A 81 -7.52 -5.83 12.37
C THR A 81 -6.28 -6.31 11.64
N ALA A 82 -5.11 -5.73 11.92
CA ALA A 82 -3.86 -6.13 11.29
C ALA A 82 -2.76 -6.24 12.34
N ARG A 83 -2.22 -7.46 12.49
CA ARG A 83 -1.17 -7.80 13.43
C ARG A 83 -0.14 -8.67 12.76
N PHE A 84 1.14 -8.45 13.03
CA PHE A 84 2.20 -9.22 12.42
C PHE A 84 3.50 -9.13 13.22
N ALA A 85 4.41 -10.06 12.99
CA ALA A 85 5.76 -10.01 13.54
C ALA A 85 6.78 -9.66 12.45
N ASP A 86 7.88 -9.00 12.82
CA ASP A 86 9.08 -8.95 11.96
C ASP A 86 9.97 -10.20 12.15
N PRO A 87 10.99 -10.42 11.29
CA PRO A 87 11.88 -11.57 11.42
C PRO A 87 12.69 -11.64 12.73
N ALA A 88 12.77 -10.54 13.49
CA ALA A 88 13.41 -10.50 14.80
C ALA A 88 12.41 -10.82 15.94
N GLY A 89 11.14 -11.04 15.62
CA GLY A 89 10.08 -11.38 16.57
C GLY A 89 9.47 -10.16 17.27
N ASN A 90 9.72 -8.93 16.81
CA ASN A 90 8.94 -7.79 17.31
C ASN A 90 7.52 -7.85 16.76
N GLU A 91 6.55 -7.55 17.60
CA GLU A 91 5.13 -7.57 17.26
C GLU A 91 4.64 -6.19 16.87
N TYR A 92 3.80 -6.12 15.85
CA TYR A 92 3.23 -4.89 15.32
C TYR A 92 1.71 -5.00 15.28
N GLU A 93 1.02 -3.92 15.61
CA GLU A 93 -0.42 -3.78 15.42
C GLU A 93 -0.70 -2.43 14.75
N VAL A 94 -1.44 -2.46 13.64
CA VAL A 94 -1.91 -1.25 12.96
C VAL A 94 -3.36 -1.00 13.33
N VAL A 95 -3.63 0.21 13.79
CA VAL A 95 -4.96 0.66 14.18
C VAL A 95 -5.41 1.74 13.22
N LEU A 96 -6.39 1.45 12.38
CA LEU A 96 -7.02 2.44 11.52
C LEU A 96 -7.84 3.43 12.37
N ASP A 97 -7.69 4.73 12.12
CA ASP A 97 -8.51 5.78 12.77
C ASP A 97 -9.59 6.29 11.81
N HIS A 98 -9.21 6.69 10.59
CA HIS A 98 -10.15 7.15 9.57
C HIS A 98 -9.61 6.95 8.14
N ILE A 99 -10.52 6.91 7.17
CA ILE A 99 -10.21 6.90 5.74
C ILE A 99 -9.88 8.33 5.28
N VAL A 100 -8.97 8.45 4.32
CA VAL A 100 -8.60 9.72 3.70
C VAL A 100 -8.67 9.69 2.18
N GLN A 101 -8.94 10.85 1.59
CA GLN A 101 -8.91 11.14 0.16
C GLN A 101 -8.10 12.43 -0.10
N PRO A 102 -7.82 12.79 -1.37
CA PRO A 102 -7.20 14.06 -1.73
C PRO A 102 -7.76 15.26 -0.97
N PRO A 103 -6.90 16.24 -0.60
CA PRO A 103 -5.57 16.49 -1.15
C PRO A 103 -4.44 15.63 -0.57
N PHE A 104 -4.75 14.69 0.33
CA PHE A 104 -3.77 13.75 0.86
C PHE A 104 -4.31 12.32 0.92
N PRO A 105 -3.76 11.37 0.14
CA PRO A 105 -2.52 11.46 -0.66
C PRO A 105 -2.62 12.37 -1.92
N PRO A 106 -1.49 12.72 -2.57
CA PRO A 106 -1.45 13.64 -3.72
C PRO A 106 -1.93 13.06 -5.06
N TRP A 107 -2.47 11.84 -5.06
CA TRP A 107 -3.00 11.14 -6.21
C TRP A 107 -4.45 10.77 -5.95
N GLU A 108 -5.17 10.42 -7.02
CA GLU A 108 -6.56 9.99 -6.89
C GLU A 108 -6.65 8.73 -6.03
N THR A 109 -7.64 8.70 -5.13
CA THR A 109 -7.95 7.55 -4.27
C THR A 109 -9.34 7.00 -4.53
N GLY A 110 -10.07 7.58 -5.48
CA GLY A 110 -11.41 7.15 -5.84
C GLY A 110 -12.43 7.29 -4.70
N GLY A 111 -12.22 8.20 -3.75
CA GLY A 111 -13.05 8.38 -2.55
C GLY A 111 -12.34 8.01 -1.25
N GLY A 112 -11.27 7.22 -1.31
CA GLY A 112 -10.50 6.76 -0.16
C GLY A 112 -10.63 5.26 0.09
N VAL A 113 -11.69 4.62 -0.40
CA VAL A 113 -11.80 3.17 -0.59
C VAL A 113 -12.21 2.91 -2.04
N VAL A 114 -11.59 1.92 -2.69
CA VAL A 114 -11.98 1.49 -4.04
C VAL A 114 -12.05 -0.02 -4.13
N THR A 115 -13.03 -0.52 -4.87
CA THR A 115 -13.23 -1.95 -5.09
C THR A 115 -13.37 -2.29 -6.57
N GLY A 116 -12.89 -3.47 -6.97
CA GLY A 116 -13.08 -4.01 -8.32
C GLY A 116 -12.60 -3.13 -9.47
N THR A 117 -11.40 -2.56 -9.35
CA THR A 117 -10.84 -1.63 -10.36
C THR A 117 -9.35 -1.88 -10.63
N TRP A 118 -8.79 -1.19 -11.62
CA TRP A 118 -7.35 -1.22 -11.90
C TRP A 118 -6.65 -0.09 -11.15
N LEU A 119 -5.51 -0.39 -10.52
CA LEU A 119 -4.67 0.58 -9.82
C LEU A 119 -3.26 0.63 -10.38
N HIS A 120 -2.49 1.63 -9.94
CA HIS A 120 -1.07 1.82 -10.25
C HIS A 120 -0.76 2.04 -11.73
N GLY A 121 0.53 1.98 -12.10
CA GLY A 121 1.03 2.22 -13.44
C GLY A 121 0.48 3.50 -14.06
N VAL A 122 -0.22 3.35 -15.19
CA VAL A 122 -0.79 4.47 -15.98
C VAL A 122 -2.19 4.90 -15.57
N THR A 123 -2.80 4.29 -14.54
CA THR A 123 -4.20 4.55 -14.16
C THR A 123 -4.41 5.92 -13.54
N GLY A 124 -3.38 6.47 -12.88
CA GLY A 124 -3.46 7.73 -12.13
C GLY A 124 -3.91 7.57 -10.67
N THR A 125 -4.31 6.36 -10.26
CA THR A 125 -4.72 6.03 -8.89
C THR A 125 -3.64 5.19 -8.20
N GLY A 126 -3.11 5.69 -7.07
CA GLY A 126 -1.96 5.10 -6.39
C GLY A 126 -0.60 5.42 -7.03
N THR A 127 0.46 4.75 -6.53
CA THR A 127 1.84 4.98 -7.02
C THR A 127 2.05 4.45 -8.45
N PRO A 128 2.81 5.15 -9.31
CA PRO A 128 3.21 4.64 -10.63
C PRO A 128 4.45 3.71 -10.57
N LEU A 129 5.02 3.45 -9.38
CA LEU A 129 6.17 2.55 -9.23
C LEU A 129 5.80 1.07 -9.17
N MET A 130 4.51 0.77 -8.96
CA MET A 130 3.97 -0.58 -9.02
C MET A 130 3.41 -0.83 -10.43
N PRO A 131 3.43 -2.09 -10.90
CA PRO A 131 2.78 -2.43 -12.15
C PRO A 131 1.28 -2.18 -12.06
N ARG A 132 0.64 -1.91 -13.19
CA ARG A 132 -0.82 -1.85 -13.29
C ARG A 132 -1.38 -3.22 -12.94
N LEU A 133 -2.21 -3.27 -11.91
CA LEU A 133 -2.79 -4.50 -11.39
C LEU A 133 -4.29 -4.37 -11.13
N PHE A 134 -4.98 -5.50 -11.09
CA PHE A 134 -6.37 -5.61 -10.67
C PHE A 134 -6.47 -5.62 -9.16
N ASN A 135 -7.30 -4.73 -8.64
CA ASN A 135 -7.54 -4.54 -7.22
C ASN A 135 -8.96 -5.01 -6.86
N TYR A 136 -9.03 -5.94 -5.92
CA TYR A 136 -10.30 -6.37 -5.31
C TYR A 136 -10.79 -5.31 -4.33
N GLY A 137 -9.91 -4.78 -3.49
CA GLY A 137 -10.22 -3.75 -2.50
C GLY A 137 -8.97 -3.01 -2.05
N ALA A 138 -9.02 -1.68 -2.01
CA ALA A 138 -7.95 -0.86 -1.46
C ALA A 138 -8.52 0.25 -0.59
N LEU A 139 -7.74 0.69 0.40
CA LEU A 139 -8.04 1.87 1.20
C LEU A 139 -6.81 2.74 1.40
N TRP A 140 -7.04 4.03 1.60
CA TRP A 140 -6.08 4.99 2.10
C TRP A 140 -6.61 5.56 3.41
N GLY A 141 -5.79 5.53 4.45
CA GLY A 141 -6.21 5.95 5.79
C GLY A 141 -5.10 6.61 6.59
N VAL A 142 -5.52 7.11 7.74
CA VAL A 142 -4.63 7.56 8.81
C VAL A 142 -4.95 6.75 10.05
N GLY A 143 -3.93 6.43 10.84
CA GLY A 143 -4.09 5.68 12.06
C GLY A 143 -2.85 5.68 12.93
N ALA A 144 -2.67 4.60 13.66
CA ALA A 144 -1.62 4.43 14.64
C ALA A 144 -0.88 3.11 14.46
N LEU A 145 0.37 3.09 14.93
CA LEU A 145 1.21 1.91 15.01
C LEU A 145 1.51 1.61 16.47
N ARG A 146 1.27 0.38 16.87
CA ARG A 146 1.82 -0.20 18.09
C ARG A 146 2.96 -1.15 17.76
N VAL A 147 3.98 -1.14 18.62
CA VAL A 147 5.14 -2.04 18.55
C VAL A 147 5.30 -2.66 19.92
N ASN A 148 5.35 -4.00 19.98
CA ASN A 148 5.49 -4.78 21.22
C ASN A 148 4.45 -4.38 22.29
N GLY A 149 3.21 -4.14 21.87
CA GLY A 149 2.09 -3.74 22.73
C GLY A 149 2.07 -2.26 23.16
N GLU A 150 3.08 -1.47 22.81
CA GLU A 150 3.17 -0.05 23.14
C GLU A 150 2.81 0.84 21.95
N MET A 151 2.17 1.98 22.21
CA MET A 151 1.87 2.97 21.17
C MET A 151 3.15 3.64 20.68
N ALA A 152 3.60 3.31 19.48
CA ALA A 152 4.84 3.81 18.91
C ALA A 152 4.63 5.10 18.09
N ALA A 153 3.53 5.18 17.33
CA ALA A 153 3.20 6.38 16.55
C ALA A 153 1.69 6.54 16.34
N THR A 154 1.28 7.81 16.16
CA THR A 154 -0.04 8.19 15.65
C THR A 154 0.13 8.99 14.36
N GLY A 155 -0.97 9.27 13.66
CA GLY A 155 -0.93 10.00 12.39
C GLY A 155 -0.20 9.23 11.28
N ARG A 156 -0.08 7.89 11.39
CA ARG A 156 0.57 7.08 10.36
C ARG A 156 -0.34 6.97 9.15
N VAL A 157 0.23 7.20 7.99
CA VAL A 157 -0.44 6.91 6.72
C VAL A 157 -0.50 5.40 6.56
N ILE A 158 -1.67 4.90 6.21
CA ILE A 158 -1.96 3.49 6.05
C ILE A 158 -2.49 3.28 4.64
N HIS A 159 -1.97 2.28 3.97
CA HIS A 159 -2.51 1.79 2.71
C HIS A 159 -2.66 0.27 2.81
N PHE A 160 -3.88 -0.22 2.61
CA PHE A 160 -4.13 -1.65 2.42
C PHE A 160 -4.60 -1.89 1.00
N MET A 161 -4.18 -3.01 0.41
CA MET A 161 -4.69 -3.48 -0.87
C MET A 161 -4.80 -4.99 -0.90
N SER A 162 -5.95 -5.50 -1.31
CA SER A 162 -6.17 -6.88 -1.75
C SER A 162 -6.19 -6.90 -3.28
N THR A 163 -5.22 -7.55 -3.90
CA THR A 163 -4.97 -7.46 -5.35
C THR A 163 -4.78 -8.84 -5.97
N GLU A 164 -4.79 -8.91 -7.31
CA GLU A 164 -4.15 -10.03 -7.98
C GLU A 164 -2.69 -10.18 -7.50
N ASN A 165 -2.18 -11.41 -7.48
CA ASN A 165 -0.84 -11.67 -6.99
C ASN A 165 0.21 -11.20 -8.01
N VAL A 166 1.08 -10.27 -7.58
CA VAL A 166 2.14 -9.68 -8.40
C VAL A 166 3.55 -10.18 -8.06
N ARG A 167 3.68 -11.23 -7.25
CA ARG A 167 4.97 -11.81 -6.83
C ARG A 167 5.23 -13.11 -7.57
N LYS A 168 6.43 -13.26 -8.12
CA LYS A 168 6.85 -14.45 -8.87
C LYS A 168 7.16 -15.63 -7.95
N ALA A 169 6.71 -16.82 -8.35
CA ALA A 169 6.84 -18.06 -7.59
C ALA A 169 8.28 -18.45 -7.22
N ASP A 170 9.23 -18.17 -8.10
CA ASP A 170 10.60 -18.65 -7.99
C ASP A 170 11.53 -17.74 -7.17
N SER A 171 11.15 -16.47 -6.98
CA SER A 171 12.06 -15.42 -6.56
C SER A 171 11.44 -14.38 -5.63
N TYR A 172 10.11 -14.36 -5.50
CA TYR A 172 9.37 -13.26 -4.87
C TYR A 172 9.56 -11.90 -5.55
N ALA A 173 10.17 -11.89 -6.75
CA ALA A 173 10.37 -10.66 -7.49
C ALA A 173 9.02 -10.06 -7.89
N LEU A 174 8.95 -8.73 -7.87
CA LEU A 174 7.78 -8.01 -8.38
C LEU A 174 7.68 -8.20 -9.89
N ALA A 175 6.49 -8.55 -10.38
CA ALA A 175 6.20 -8.64 -11.81
C ALA A 175 6.23 -7.27 -12.50
N LEU A 176 6.59 -7.25 -13.78
CA LEU A 176 6.47 -6.09 -14.65
C LEU A 176 5.07 -6.02 -15.28
N ASP A 177 4.71 -4.84 -15.80
CA ASP A 177 3.43 -4.60 -16.49
C ASP A 177 3.14 -5.64 -17.59
N GLU A 178 4.16 -5.96 -18.40
CA GLU A 178 4.05 -6.91 -19.51
C GLU A 178 3.98 -8.38 -19.09
N GLU A 179 4.25 -8.68 -17.81
CA GLU A 179 4.22 -10.04 -17.25
C GLU A 179 2.87 -10.35 -16.59
N LEU A 180 2.03 -9.34 -16.33
CA LEU A 180 0.74 -9.53 -15.69
C LEU A 180 -0.40 -9.79 -16.69
N PRO A 181 -1.42 -10.58 -16.31
CA PRO A 181 -1.52 -11.34 -15.06
C PRO A 181 -0.61 -12.58 -15.07
N LEU A 182 -0.08 -12.95 -13.91
CA LEU A 182 0.68 -14.20 -13.73
C LEU A 182 -0.27 -15.41 -13.74
N SER A 183 0.16 -16.54 -14.31
CA SER A 183 -0.57 -17.81 -14.15
C SER A 183 -0.38 -18.40 -12.75
N GLU A 184 -1.22 -19.38 -12.38
CA GLU A 184 -1.14 -20.04 -11.07
C GLU A 184 0.27 -20.57 -10.76
N ASP A 185 0.94 -21.19 -11.72
CA ASP A 185 2.32 -21.69 -11.56
C ASP A 185 3.39 -20.60 -11.54
N GLU A 186 3.06 -19.38 -11.96
CA GLU A 186 3.94 -18.20 -11.93
C GLU A 186 3.73 -17.36 -10.66
N THR A 187 2.57 -17.44 -10.02
CA THR A 187 2.26 -16.71 -8.77
C THR A 187 2.93 -17.31 -7.54
N TYR A 188 3.38 -16.45 -6.62
CA TYR A 188 3.91 -16.88 -5.34
C TYR A 188 2.91 -17.74 -4.56
N LEU A 189 3.38 -18.90 -4.07
CA LEU A 189 2.59 -19.94 -3.42
C LEU A 189 1.42 -20.51 -4.26
N GLY A 190 1.35 -20.21 -5.56
CA GLY A 190 0.21 -20.59 -6.40
C GLY A 190 -1.08 -19.86 -6.05
N ARG A 191 -0.97 -18.68 -5.43
CA ARG A 191 -2.12 -17.92 -4.89
C ARG A 191 -2.57 -16.87 -5.91
N PRO A 192 -3.88 -16.81 -6.24
CA PRO A 192 -4.38 -15.88 -7.25
C PRO A 192 -4.40 -14.41 -6.78
N HIS A 193 -4.38 -14.19 -5.47
CA HIS A 193 -4.40 -12.89 -4.83
C HIS A 193 -3.49 -12.86 -3.62
N HIS A 194 -3.21 -11.65 -3.14
CA HIS A 194 -2.64 -11.40 -1.83
C HIS A 194 -3.20 -10.10 -1.26
N THR A 195 -3.01 -9.89 0.03
CA THR A 195 -3.30 -8.61 0.67
C THR A 195 -2.03 -8.03 1.27
N HIS A 196 -1.83 -6.73 1.14
CA HIS A 196 -0.68 -6.06 1.72
C HIS A 196 -1.03 -4.80 2.50
N LEU A 197 -0.23 -4.53 3.52
CA LEU A 197 -0.19 -3.28 4.28
C LEU A 197 1.07 -2.52 3.89
N PHE A 198 0.92 -1.24 3.58
CA PHE A 198 2.03 -0.32 3.47
C PHE A 198 1.86 0.86 4.44
N LEU A 199 2.86 1.04 5.31
CA LEU A 199 3.08 2.24 6.11
C LEU A 199 4.28 2.98 5.51
N PRO A 200 4.07 3.97 4.62
CA PRO A 200 5.18 4.78 4.14
C PRO A 200 5.78 5.61 5.28
N PRO A 201 7.02 6.13 5.10
CA PRO A 201 7.67 7.04 6.04
C PRO A 201 7.04 8.44 6.00
N ILE A 202 5.74 8.52 6.25
CA ILE A 202 4.93 9.74 6.20
C ILE A 202 4.05 9.80 7.45
N GLU A 203 3.96 11.00 8.01
CA GLU A 203 3.01 11.35 9.05
C GLU A 203 2.00 12.36 8.52
N ALA A 204 0.72 12.09 8.74
CA ALA A 204 -0.35 13.07 8.58
C ALA A 204 -0.42 13.94 9.83
N THR A 205 -0.31 15.27 9.67
CA THR A 205 -0.50 16.25 10.75
C THR A 205 -1.57 17.26 10.37
N PRO A 206 -2.10 18.06 11.31
CA PRO A 206 -3.03 19.15 11.00
C PRO A 206 -2.48 20.17 10.00
N GLU A 207 -1.16 20.34 9.94
CA GLU A 207 -0.47 21.21 8.98
C GLU A 207 -0.24 20.56 7.62
N GLY A 208 -0.68 19.31 7.43
CA GLY A 208 -0.47 18.51 6.22
C GLY A 208 0.60 17.42 6.41
N PRO A 209 0.83 16.60 5.37
CA PRO A 209 1.73 15.47 5.48
C PRO A 209 3.20 15.92 5.54
N ARG A 210 4.02 15.18 6.28
CA ARG A 210 5.47 15.38 6.36
C ARG A 210 6.23 14.07 6.33
N PRO A 211 7.48 14.06 5.83
CA PRO A 211 8.37 12.91 6.00
C PRO A 211 8.56 12.57 7.47
N SER A 212 8.42 11.29 7.79
CA SER A 212 8.54 10.76 9.15
C SER A 212 8.79 9.26 9.06
N PRO A 213 10.03 8.76 9.28
CA PRO A 213 10.30 7.34 9.32
C PRO A 213 9.33 6.62 10.25
N VAL A 214 8.85 5.45 9.83
CA VAL A 214 8.03 4.59 10.69
C VAL A 214 8.93 4.06 11.82
N PRO A 215 8.54 4.20 13.09
CA PRO A 215 9.36 3.75 14.21
C PRO A 215 9.23 2.24 14.38
N THR A 216 9.84 1.48 13.47
CA THR A 216 9.94 0.03 13.58
C THR A 216 11.00 -0.37 14.61
N ALA A 217 10.95 -1.62 15.07
CA ALA A 217 11.98 -2.22 15.92
C ALA A 217 12.90 -3.18 15.14
N PHE A 218 12.69 -3.31 13.83
CA PHE A 218 13.49 -4.18 12.98
C PHE A 218 14.78 -3.47 12.54
N GLU A 219 15.92 -3.97 13.02
CA GLU A 219 17.24 -3.46 12.63
C GLU A 219 17.71 -4.11 11.31
N LEU A 220 18.12 -3.26 10.37
CA LEU A 220 18.79 -3.64 9.14
C LEU A 220 20.26 -3.96 9.42
N SER A 221 20.94 -4.55 8.43
CA SER A 221 22.34 -4.98 8.57
C SER A 221 23.35 -3.85 8.85
N ASP A 222 22.98 -2.61 8.54
CA ASP A 222 23.77 -1.41 8.83
C ASP A 222 23.52 -0.83 10.24
N GLY A 223 22.60 -1.42 11.00
CA GLY A 223 22.22 -1.00 12.34
C GLY A 223 21.16 0.11 12.37
N GLU A 224 20.65 0.56 11.22
CA GLU A 224 19.49 1.45 11.18
C GLU A 224 18.19 0.65 11.27
N THR A 225 17.13 1.25 11.79
CA THR A 225 15.80 0.62 11.77
C THR A 225 15.13 0.81 10.42
N GLN A 226 14.36 -0.19 9.98
CA GLN A 226 13.64 -0.11 8.72
C GLN A 226 12.62 1.06 8.76
N PRO A 227 12.72 2.06 7.86
CA PRO A 227 11.96 3.30 8.02
C PRO A 227 10.51 3.22 7.52
N PHE A 228 10.02 2.03 7.14
CA PHE A 228 8.68 1.78 6.64
C PHE A 228 8.23 0.36 7.00
N VAL A 229 6.94 0.07 6.87
CA VAL A 229 6.41 -1.30 6.88
C VAL A 229 5.83 -1.57 5.50
N HIS A 230 6.21 -2.68 4.90
CA HIS A 230 5.47 -3.31 3.82
C HIS A 230 5.31 -4.78 4.19
N TYR A 231 4.09 -5.18 4.51
CA TYR A 231 3.77 -6.51 4.99
C TYR A 231 2.78 -7.16 4.05
N MET A 232 3.02 -8.42 3.69
CA MET A 232 2.23 -9.18 2.73
C MET A 232 1.60 -10.37 3.45
N TRP A 233 0.29 -10.52 3.34
CA TRP A 233 -0.44 -11.74 3.66
C TRP A 233 -0.67 -12.49 2.34
N ASP A 234 0.29 -13.33 1.98
CA ASP A 234 0.27 -14.09 0.71
C ASP A 234 -0.69 -15.30 0.73
N GLU A 235 -1.19 -15.69 1.91
CA GLU A 235 -2.18 -16.77 2.08
C GLU A 235 -3.54 -16.23 2.57
N ASP A 236 -3.92 -15.04 2.12
CA ASP A 236 -5.21 -14.44 2.47
C ASP A 236 -6.40 -15.18 1.82
N THR A 237 -7.60 -14.78 2.23
CA THR A 237 -8.86 -15.23 1.65
C THR A 237 -9.80 -14.05 1.47
N ILE A 238 -10.47 -13.96 0.33
CA ILE A 238 -11.51 -12.95 0.08
C ILE A 238 -12.86 -13.66 0.23
N GLU A 239 -13.58 -13.37 1.32
CA GLU A 239 -14.82 -14.08 1.67
C GLU A 239 -16.05 -13.58 0.89
N GLU A 240 -16.20 -12.26 0.69
CA GLU A 240 -17.38 -11.69 0.05
C GLU A 240 -17.03 -10.41 -0.74
N VAL A 241 -17.55 -10.31 -1.96
CA VAL A 241 -17.59 -9.07 -2.74
C VAL A 241 -19.06 -8.72 -2.99
N ALA A 242 -19.64 -7.92 -2.10
CA ALA A 242 -21.03 -7.48 -2.21
C ALA A 242 -21.12 -6.13 -2.93
N VAL A 243 -21.65 -6.13 -4.16
CA VAL A 243 -21.97 -4.89 -4.86
C VAL A 243 -23.40 -4.47 -4.52
N LEU A 244 -23.52 -3.55 -3.56
CA LEU A 244 -24.82 -2.96 -3.22
C LEU A 244 -25.24 -1.98 -4.33
N GLY A 245 -26.02 -2.46 -5.30
CA GLY A 245 -26.61 -1.62 -6.33
C GLY A 245 -27.48 -0.51 -5.70
N SER A 246 -27.57 0.64 -6.38
CA SER A 246 -28.34 1.82 -5.93
C SER A 246 -29.87 1.63 -5.86
N GLY A 247 -30.34 0.39 -5.82
CA GLY A 247 -31.74 0.01 -5.67
C GLY A 247 -31.91 -1.35 -5.00
N GLY A 248 -31.75 -1.42 -3.67
CA GLY A 248 -32.48 -2.32 -2.78
C GLY A 248 -32.58 -3.81 -3.14
N GLY A 249 -31.51 -4.42 -3.64
CA GLY A 249 -31.41 -5.86 -3.80
C GLY A 249 -29.96 -6.30 -3.66
N GLU A 250 -29.65 -7.03 -2.59
CA GLU A 250 -28.42 -7.82 -2.48
C GLU A 250 -28.39 -8.82 -3.64
N THR A 251 -27.31 -8.77 -4.42
CA THR A 251 -26.94 -9.86 -5.30
C THR A 251 -25.61 -10.36 -4.76
N THR A 252 -25.65 -11.45 -3.98
CA THR A 252 -24.46 -12.21 -3.64
C THR A 252 -24.06 -13.04 -4.86
N THR A 253 -22.81 -12.92 -5.29
CA THR A 253 -22.19 -13.88 -6.19
C THR A 253 -21.26 -14.75 -5.35
N ASP A 254 -21.73 -15.94 -4.99
CA ASP A 254 -20.87 -16.98 -4.46
C ASP A 254 -19.95 -17.45 -5.59
N SER A 255 -18.64 -17.28 -5.44
CA SER A 255 -17.64 -17.91 -6.29
C SER A 255 -17.35 -19.31 -5.75
N GLU A 256 -17.65 -20.34 -6.56
CA GLU A 256 -17.21 -21.74 -6.35
C GLU A 256 -15.68 -21.90 -6.49
#